data_AF-A0A7C5WV57-F1
#
_entry.id   AF-A0A7C5WV57-F1
#
_cell.length_a   1.000
_cell.length_b   1.000
_cell.length_c   1.000
_cell.angle_alpha   90.00
_cell.angle_beta   90.00
_cell.angle_gamma   90.00
#
_symmetry.space_group_name_H-M   'P 1'
#
loop_
_entity.id
_entity.type
_entity.pdbx_description
1 polymer ?
#
loop_
_entity_poly.entity_id
_entity_poly.type
_entity_poly.pdbx_seq_one_letter_code
_entity_poly.pdbx_strand_id
1 'polypeptide(L)'
;MVQPVKDNSNDRVNLVYKTRVAGSEQEIELPLRLLVLSDLTADERSAYLDEQEPVAITDSALQGVFAKLKPEMKLRVKNRLTDDGELLIHYPLSSLDDFLPENIVKHSAALSDVVAFIDALSEAVQSGS
;
A
#
# COMPACT_ATOMS: atom_id res chain seq x y z
N MET A 1 -58.40 -2.84 -20.31
CA MET A 1 -59.80 -3.02 -19.89
C MET A 1 -59.92 -2.50 -18.47
N VAL A 2 -60.48 -1.30 -18.27
CA VAL A 2 -60.58 -0.63 -16.95
C VAL A 2 -62.00 -0.87 -16.43
N GLN A 3 -62.14 -1.35 -15.20
CA GLN A 3 -63.44 -1.60 -14.55
C GLN A 3 -64.00 -0.29 -13.95
N PRO A 4 -65.34 -0.12 -13.87
CA PRO A 4 -65.92 1.11 -13.37
C PRO A 4 -65.83 1.21 -11.85
N VAL A 5 -65.57 2.43 -11.37
CA VAL A 5 -65.44 2.79 -9.95
C VAL A 5 -66.84 3.00 -9.36
N LYS A 6 -67.13 2.33 -8.24
CA LYS A 6 -68.33 2.60 -7.42
C LYS A 6 -68.13 3.92 -6.67
N ASP A 7 -69.07 4.84 -6.88
CA ASP A 7 -69.07 6.15 -6.24
C ASP A 7 -69.60 6.02 -4.81
N ASN A 8 -68.74 6.30 -3.82
CA ASN A 8 -69.10 6.45 -2.42
C ASN A 8 -68.69 7.86 -2.01
N SER A 9 -69.64 8.67 -1.57
CA SER A 9 -69.53 10.11 -1.30
C SER A 9 -68.62 10.43 -0.10
N ASN A 10 -67.32 10.30 -0.30
CA ASN A 10 -66.31 10.96 0.53
C ASN A 10 -65.12 11.31 -0.36
N ASP A 11 -64.89 12.61 -0.49
CA ASP A 11 -64.04 13.25 -1.49
C ASP A 11 -62.54 13.09 -1.16
N ARG A 12 -62.04 11.85 -1.21
CA ARG A 12 -60.61 11.50 -1.05
C ARG A 12 -60.22 10.34 -1.95
N VAL A 13 -59.43 10.63 -2.97
CA VAL A 13 -58.76 9.62 -3.80
C VAL A 13 -57.39 9.32 -3.20
N ASN A 14 -57.15 8.08 -2.76
CA ASN A 14 -55.80 7.63 -2.38
C ASN A 14 -55.11 7.07 -3.62
N LEU A 15 -54.30 7.91 -4.29
CA LEU A 15 -53.45 7.51 -5.40
C LEU A 15 -52.19 6.84 -4.86
N VAL A 16 -52.11 5.50 -4.94
CA VAL A 16 -50.89 4.75 -4.62
C VAL A 16 -50.16 4.40 -5.92
N TYR A 17 -49.06 5.10 -6.21
CA TYR A 17 -48.20 4.77 -7.35
C TYR A 17 -47.29 3.59 -6.97
N LYS A 18 -47.67 2.36 -7.37
CA LYS A 18 -46.80 1.18 -7.25
C LYS A 18 -45.94 1.05 -8.50
N THR A 19 -44.76 1.66 -8.49
CA THR A 19 -43.72 1.39 -9.47
C THR A 19 -43.02 0.09 -9.10
N ARG A 20 -43.26 -0.99 -9.85
CA ARG A 20 -42.43 -2.19 -9.73
C ARG A 20 -41.20 -2.00 -10.63
N VAL A 21 -40.22 -1.26 -10.14
CA VAL A 21 -38.88 -1.22 -10.76
C VAL A 21 -38.14 -2.46 -10.31
N ALA A 22 -38.01 -3.43 -11.22
CA ALA A 22 -37.01 -4.50 -11.22
C ALA A 22 -36.67 -5.24 -9.89
N GLY A 23 -37.61 -5.40 -8.96
CA GLY A 23 -37.67 -6.55 -8.05
C GLY A 23 -36.55 -6.76 -7.01
N SER A 24 -35.59 -5.85 -6.86
CA SER A 24 -34.64 -5.89 -5.74
C SER A 24 -34.33 -4.48 -5.26
N GLU A 25 -34.88 -4.11 -4.10
CA GLU A 25 -34.21 -3.15 -3.23
C GLU A 25 -32.92 -3.85 -2.76
N GLN A 26 -31.81 -3.58 -3.43
CA GLN A 26 -30.51 -3.94 -2.91
C GLN A 26 -30.19 -2.88 -1.85
N GLU A 27 -30.18 -3.28 -0.59
CA GLU A 27 -29.57 -2.49 0.48
C GLU A 27 -28.10 -2.27 0.11
N ILE A 28 -27.77 -1.05 -0.34
CA ILE A 28 -26.39 -0.66 -0.58
C ILE A 28 -25.86 -0.19 0.78
N GLU A 29 -25.10 -1.05 1.45
CA GLU A 29 -24.41 -0.69 2.68
C GLU A 29 -23.17 0.17 2.37
N LEU A 30 -22.86 1.11 3.26
CA LEU A 30 -21.63 1.89 3.15
C LEU A 30 -20.43 0.99 3.42
N PRO A 31 -19.41 0.99 2.55
CA PRO A 31 -18.21 0.20 2.78
C PRO A 31 -17.44 0.77 3.98
N LEU A 32 -16.96 -0.11 4.85
CA LEU A 32 -16.05 0.27 5.92
C LEU A 32 -14.73 0.78 5.32
N ARG A 33 -14.43 2.06 5.52
CA ARG A 33 -13.17 2.69 5.09
C ARG A 33 -12.35 3.03 6.32
N LEU A 34 -11.11 2.53 6.38
CA LEU A 34 -10.18 2.81 7.46
C LEU A 34 -9.17 3.87 7.00
N LEU A 35 -8.96 4.89 7.83
CA LEU A 35 -7.89 5.87 7.66
C LEU A 35 -6.74 5.48 8.60
N VAL A 36 -5.58 5.16 8.01
CA VAL A 36 -4.36 4.87 8.76
C VAL A 36 -3.48 6.11 8.70
N LEU A 37 -3.14 6.65 9.87
CA LEU A 37 -2.24 7.79 10.02
C LEU A 37 -0.91 7.28 10.57
N SER A 38 0.17 7.47 9.80
CA SER A 38 1.52 7.05 10.18
C SER A 38 2.54 7.92 9.45
N ASP A 39 3.71 8.10 10.05
CA ASP A 39 4.89 8.53 9.30
C ASP A 39 5.36 7.34 8.45
N LEU A 40 5.43 7.55 7.13
CA LEU A 40 5.85 6.54 6.15
C LEU A 40 7.10 6.95 5.37
N THR A 41 7.61 8.17 5.55
CA THR A 41 8.77 8.70 4.82
C THR A 41 9.96 8.97 5.72
N ALA A 42 9.75 9.08 7.03
CA ALA A 42 10.75 9.40 8.04
C ALA A 42 11.56 10.68 7.69
N ASP A 43 10.87 11.67 7.12
CA ASP A 43 11.44 12.95 6.72
C ASP A 43 10.50 14.12 7.06
N GLU A 44 10.91 15.35 6.72
CA GLU A 44 10.18 16.57 7.08
C GLU A 44 8.76 16.64 6.50
N ARG A 45 8.41 15.81 5.50
CA ARG A 45 7.05 15.75 4.96
C ARG A 45 6.06 15.23 5.99
N SER A 46 6.49 14.43 6.97
CA SER A 46 5.61 13.92 8.02
C SER A 46 5.20 14.98 9.06
N ALA A 47 5.82 16.18 9.03
CA ALA A 47 5.53 17.26 9.98
C ALA A 47 4.28 18.08 9.66
N TYR A 48 3.80 18.08 8.41
CA TYR A 48 2.68 18.91 7.95
C TYR A 48 1.48 18.04 7.56
N LEU A 49 0.47 17.95 8.43
CA LEU A 49 -0.72 17.14 8.20
C LEU A 49 -1.81 17.86 7.41
N ASP A 50 -1.95 19.18 7.61
CA ASP A 50 -3.09 19.96 7.08
C ASP A 50 -3.12 20.06 5.55
N GLU A 51 -1.97 19.86 4.90
CA GLU A 51 -1.81 19.94 3.45
C GLU A 51 -1.83 18.55 2.77
N GLN A 52 -1.96 17.46 3.53
CA GLN A 52 -1.88 16.10 3.00
C GLN A 52 -3.26 15.52 2.65
N GLU A 53 -3.38 15.01 1.44
CA GLU A 53 -4.58 14.30 0.99
C GLU A 53 -4.49 12.79 1.31
N PRO A 54 -5.56 12.17 1.84
CA PRO A 54 -5.61 10.73 2.03
C PRO A 54 -5.50 9.98 0.70
N VAL A 55 -4.56 9.04 0.62
CA VAL A 55 -4.38 8.17 -0.56
C VAL A 55 -5.11 6.86 -0.33
N ALA A 56 -6.00 6.47 -1.24
CA ALA A 56 -6.65 5.17 -1.20
C ALA A 56 -5.65 4.06 -1.58
N ILE A 57 -5.50 3.07 -0.71
CA ILE A 57 -4.64 1.89 -0.94
C ILE A 57 -5.51 0.68 -1.24
N THR A 58 -5.15 -0.04 -2.31
CA THR A 58 -5.66 -1.36 -2.68
C THR A 58 -4.46 -2.25 -3.02
N ASP A 59 -4.65 -3.57 -3.07
CA ASP A 59 -3.58 -4.52 -3.40
C ASP A 59 -2.86 -4.18 -4.71
N SER A 60 -3.61 -3.71 -5.70
CA SER A 60 -3.08 -3.29 -7.01
C SER A 60 -2.37 -1.94 -7.01
N ALA A 61 -2.71 -1.03 -6.09
CA ALA A 61 -2.17 0.33 -6.05
C ALA A 61 -0.97 0.47 -5.09
N LEU A 62 -0.78 -0.48 -4.18
CA LEU A 62 0.19 -0.37 -3.07
C LEU A 62 1.61 -0.07 -3.56
N GLN A 63 2.14 -0.84 -4.51
CA GLN A 63 3.51 -0.63 -5.01
C GLN A 63 3.67 0.76 -5.65
N GLY A 64 2.68 1.19 -6.44
CA GLY A 64 2.71 2.50 -7.11
C GLY A 64 2.66 3.66 -6.12
N VAL A 65 1.89 3.53 -5.03
CA VAL A 65 1.85 4.55 -3.97
C VAL A 65 3.17 4.55 -3.19
N PHE A 66 3.71 3.38 -2.85
CA PHE A 66 4.99 3.26 -2.16
C PHE A 66 6.13 3.93 -2.94
N ALA A 67 6.23 3.66 -4.24
CA ALA A 67 7.24 4.26 -5.11
C ALA A 67 7.11 5.81 -5.19
N LYS A 68 5.89 6.35 -5.10
CA LYS A 68 5.65 7.80 -5.10
C LYS A 68 6.05 8.47 -3.79
N LEU A 69 5.94 7.76 -2.66
CA LEU A 69 6.39 8.27 -1.37
C LEU A 69 7.92 8.48 -1.36
N LYS A 70 8.67 7.71 -2.16
CA LYS A 70 10.14 7.77 -2.23
C LYS A 70 10.77 7.78 -0.83
N PRO A 71 10.48 6.78 0.02
CA PRO A 71 11.08 6.73 1.34
C PRO A 71 12.60 6.49 1.22
N GLU A 72 13.36 7.08 2.13
CA GLU A 72 14.81 6.87 2.21
C GLU A 72 15.18 6.27 3.55
N MET A 73 15.97 5.19 3.53
CA MET A 73 16.51 4.58 4.72
C MET A 73 17.90 5.17 5.01
N LYS A 74 18.05 5.85 6.15
CA LYS A 74 19.31 6.41 6.63
C LYS A 74 19.64 5.83 8.00
N LEU A 75 20.57 4.89 8.04
CA LEU A 75 20.93 4.15 9.25
C LEU A 75 22.42 4.29 9.55
N ARG A 76 22.73 4.39 10.85
CA ARG A 76 24.07 4.18 11.38
C ARG A 76 24.04 2.86 12.13
N VAL A 77 24.80 1.89 11.67
CA VAL A 77 24.87 0.56 12.28
C VAL A 77 26.31 0.24 12.67
N LYS A 78 26.51 -0.64 13.64
CA LYS A 78 27.86 -1.10 14.00
C LYS A 78 28.51 -1.78 12.80
N ASN A 79 29.74 -1.38 12.46
CA ASN A 79 30.48 -2.03 11.39
C ASN A 79 31.03 -3.39 11.87
N ARG A 80 30.65 -4.46 11.19
CA ARG A 80 31.10 -5.84 11.44
C ARG A 80 32.06 -6.36 10.38
N LEU A 81 32.38 -5.56 9.36
CA LEU A 81 33.34 -5.91 8.32
C LEU A 81 34.77 -5.66 8.78
N THR A 82 34.98 -4.55 9.49
CA THR A 82 36.28 -4.14 10.04
C THR A 82 36.35 -4.29 11.57
N ASP A 83 35.23 -4.68 12.21
CA ASP A 83 35.03 -4.71 13.67
C ASP A 83 35.35 -3.40 14.41
N ASP A 84 35.44 -2.29 13.67
CA ASP A 84 35.69 -0.94 14.18
C ASP A 84 34.78 0.09 13.50
N GLY A 85 34.32 1.06 14.29
CA GLY A 85 33.47 2.17 13.85
C GLY A 85 32.02 1.82 13.52
N GLU A 86 31.37 2.75 12.81
CA GLU A 86 30.00 2.64 12.33
C GLU A 86 29.97 2.60 10.80
N LEU A 87 29.04 1.82 10.26
CA LEU A 87 28.70 1.80 8.86
C LEU A 87 27.46 2.67 8.63
N LEU A 88 27.61 3.68 7.78
CA LEU A 88 26.53 4.52 7.30
C LEU A 88 25.86 3.84 6.10
N ILE A 89 24.55 3.61 6.20
CA ILE A 89 23.73 3.08 5.12
C ILE A 89 22.75 4.18 4.71
N HIS A 90 22.85 4.61 3.46
CA HIS A 90 21.86 5.47 2.82
C HIS A 90 21.30 4.72 1.62
N TYR A 91 20.01 4.39 1.68
CA TYR A 91 19.35 3.57 0.68
C TYR A 91 17.99 4.16 0.30
N PRO A 92 17.82 4.71 -0.92
CA PRO A 92 16.52 5.10 -1.43
C PRO A 92 15.70 3.86 -1.79
N LEU A 93 14.48 3.77 -1.28
CA LEU A 93 13.57 2.66 -1.50
C LEU A 93 12.61 2.99 -2.65
N SER A 94 12.42 2.03 -3.54
CA SER A 94 11.58 2.14 -4.74
C SER A 94 10.44 1.11 -4.76
N SER A 95 10.65 -0.04 -4.13
CA SER A 95 9.69 -1.14 -4.04
C SER A 95 9.72 -1.77 -2.65
N LEU A 96 8.73 -2.61 -2.33
CA LEU A 96 8.76 -3.40 -1.10
C LEU A 96 9.86 -4.46 -1.10
N ASP A 97 10.28 -4.94 -2.28
CA ASP A 97 11.33 -5.95 -2.40
C ASP A 97 12.69 -5.39 -2.00
N ASP A 98 12.84 -4.06 -1.97
CA ASP A 98 14.06 -3.40 -1.50
C ASP A 98 14.34 -3.67 -0.01
N PHE A 99 13.33 -4.12 0.77
CA PHE A 99 13.56 -4.57 2.15
C PHE A 99 14.18 -5.97 2.24
N LEU A 100 14.29 -6.72 1.14
CA LEU A 100 14.93 -8.02 1.14
C LEU A 100 16.45 -7.87 1.32
N PRO A 101 17.09 -8.71 2.16
CA PRO A 101 18.53 -8.59 2.46
C PRO A 101 19.41 -8.58 1.20
N GLU A 102 19.06 -9.38 0.20
CA GLU A 102 19.73 -9.44 -1.09
C GLU A 102 19.76 -8.10 -1.84
N ASN A 103 18.71 -7.29 -1.73
CA ASN A 103 18.61 -5.99 -2.41
C ASN A 103 19.31 -4.89 -1.61
N ILE A 104 19.28 -4.98 -0.28
CA ILE A 104 20.01 -4.08 0.62
C ILE A 104 21.52 -4.23 0.41
N VAL A 105 22.02 -5.46 0.33
CA VAL A 105 23.46 -5.73 0.20
C VAL A 105 24.02 -5.19 -1.12
N LYS A 106 23.26 -5.30 -2.23
CA LYS A 106 23.67 -4.76 -3.55
C LYS A 106 23.86 -3.24 -3.56
N HIS A 107 23.22 -2.50 -2.65
CA HIS A 107 23.29 -1.05 -2.62
C HIS A 107 24.51 -0.49 -1.86
N SER A 108 25.17 -1.30 -1.03
CA SER A 108 26.40 -0.91 -0.35
C SER A 108 27.58 -1.60 -1.01
N ALA A 109 28.50 -0.82 -1.60
CA ALA A 109 29.71 -1.37 -2.22
C ALA A 109 30.49 -2.31 -1.26
N ALA A 110 30.62 -1.91 0.01
CA ALA A 110 31.30 -2.70 1.03
C ALA A 110 30.62 -4.06 1.32
N LEU A 111 29.28 -4.15 1.22
CA LEU A 111 28.56 -5.40 1.42
C LEU A 111 28.50 -6.25 0.13
N SER A 112 28.39 -5.59 -1.02
CA SER A 112 28.36 -6.24 -2.33
C SER A 112 29.64 -7.03 -2.62
N ASP A 113 30.80 -6.48 -2.26
CA ASP A 113 32.09 -7.15 -2.47
C ASP A 113 32.19 -8.46 -1.65
N VAL A 114 31.66 -8.46 -0.43
CA VAL A 114 31.66 -9.65 0.45
C VAL A 114 30.75 -10.74 -0.13
N VAL A 115 29.57 -10.39 -0.64
CA VAL A 115 28.67 -11.37 -1.25
C VAL A 115 29.26 -11.94 -2.52
N ALA A 116 29.81 -11.10 -3.40
CA ALA A 116 30.47 -11.56 -4.63
C ALA A 116 31.63 -12.53 -4.33
N PHE A 117 32.38 -12.28 -3.26
CA PHE A 117 33.45 -13.19 -2.80
C PHE A 117 32.89 -14.53 -2.31
N ILE A 118 31.80 -14.52 -1.53
CA ILE A 118 31.12 -15.73 -1.05
C ILE A 118 30.58 -16.56 -2.23
N ASP A 119 30.00 -15.90 -3.23
CA ASP A 119 29.46 -16.56 -4.42
C ASP A 119 30.58 -17.24 -5.23
N ALA A 120 31.69 -16.52 -5.45
CA ALA A 120 32.86 -17.07 -6.15
C ALA A 120 33.48 -18.27 -5.40
N LEU A 121 33.54 -18.23 -4.06
CA LEU A 121 33.99 -19.37 -3.26
C LEU A 121 33.04 -20.56 -3.39
N SER A 122 31.73 -20.31 -3.37
CA SER A 122 30.72 -21.35 -3.48
C SER A 122 30.79 -22.07 -4.83
N GLU A 123 31.01 -21.33 -5.92
CA GLU A 123 31.21 -21.87 -7.26
C GLU A 123 32.53 -22.68 -7.36
N ALA A 124 33.62 -22.15 -6.81
CA ALA A 124 34.91 -22.85 -6.80
C ALA A 124 34.82 -24.20 -6.07
N VAL A 125 34.11 -24.26 -4.94
CA VAL A 125 33.88 -25.51 -4.20
C VAL A 125 33.06 -26.52 -5.00
N GLN A 126 32.07 -26.07 -5.79
CA GLN A 126 31.25 -26.96 -6.64
C GLN A 126 32.01 -27.48 -7.87
N SER A 127 32.91 -26.68 -8.44
CA SER A 127 33.73 -27.09 -9.60
C SER A 127 34.85 -28.08 -9.27
N GLY A 128 35.23 -28.16 -7.99
CA GLY A 128 36.26 -29.07 -7.47
C GLY A 128 35.74 -30.44 -7.00
N SER A 129 34.43 -30.72 -7.14
CA SER A 129 33.79 -32.03 -6.90
C SER A 129 33.29 -32.62 -8.21
#